data_AF-A0A834SXZ4-F1
#
_entry.id   AF-A0A834SXZ4-F1
#
_cell.length_a   1.000
_cell.length_b   1.000
_cell.length_c   1.000
_cell.angle_alpha   90.00
_cell.angle_beta   90.00
_cell.angle_gamma   90.00
#
_symmetry.space_group_name_H-M   'P 1'
#
loop_
_entity.id
_entity.type
_entity.pdbx_description
1 polymer ?
#
loop_
_entity_poly.entity_id
_entity_poly.type
_entity_poly.pdbx_seq_one_letter_code
_entity_poly.pdbx_strand_id
1 'polypeptide(L)' 'MGLLPSDQDLYNGGYTDNVVLEYSKNPTTFKSDFASAMIKMVDIEPLVGSAGIERKICSAIN' A
#
# COMPACT_ATOMS: atom_id res chain seq x y z
N MET A 1 7.64 -14.02 12.57
CA MET A 1 6.38 -13.80 13.29
C MET A 1 6.03 -12.33 13.12
N GLY A 2 4.77 -12.02 12.78
CA GLY A 2 4.31 -10.63 12.64
C GLY A 2 4.27 -9.90 13.98
N LEU A 3 4.35 -8.57 13.97
CA LEU A 3 4.27 -7.77 15.21
C LEU A 3 2.81 -7.53 15.59
N LEU A 4 1.99 -7.17 14.59
CA LEU A 4 0.57 -6.93 14.76
C LEU A 4 -0.24 -8.18 14.40
N PRO A 5 -1.44 -8.37 14.98
CA PRO A 5 -2.37 -9.42 14.55
C PRO A 5 -2.64 -9.37 13.04
N SER A 6 -2.78 -8.16 12.49
CA SER A 6 -2.98 -7.95 11.04
C SER A 6 -1.82 -8.45 10.19
N ASP A 7 -0.59 -8.43 10.71
CA ASP A 7 0.57 -8.99 10.00
C ASP A 7 0.53 -10.52 9.99
N GLN A 8 0.08 -11.11 11.09
CA GLN A 8 -0.03 -12.57 11.23
C GLN A 8 -1.21 -13.13 10.45
N ASP A 9 -2.29 -12.35 10.30
CA ASP A 9 -3.47 -12.72 9.51
C ASP A 9 -3.15 -12.91 8.02
N LEU A 10 -2.08 -12.28 7.52
CA LEU A 10 -1.61 -12.51 6.14
C LEU A 10 -1.01 -13.92 5.94
N TYR A 11 -0.65 -14.61 7.02
CA TYR A 11 -0.04 -15.95 7.00
C TYR A 11 -0.64 -16.84 8.11
N ASN A 12 -1.92 -17.21 7.93
CA ASN A 12 -2.70 -17.97 8.92
C ASN A 12 -3.43 -19.21 8.36
N GLY A 13 -2.98 -19.72 7.20
CA GLY A 13 -3.61 -20.83 6.48
C GLY A 13 -4.60 -20.38 5.40
N GLY A 14 -4.54 -19.10 5.01
CA GLY A 14 -5.46 -18.47 4.09
C GLY A 14 -4.95 -18.36 2.65
N TYR A 15 -5.67 -17.62 1.80
CA TYR A 15 -5.32 -17.44 0.39
C TYR A 15 -4.09 -16.52 0.19
N THR A 16 -3.75 -15.70 1.18
CA THR A 16 -2.60 -14.79 1.14
C THR A 16 -1.28 -15.49 1.49
N ASP A 17 -1.32 -16.69 2.05
CA ASP A 17 -0.13 -17.41 2.51
C ASP A 17 0.90 -17.63 1.40
N ASN A 18 0.43 -17.99 0.20
CA ASN A 18 1.30 -18.22 -0.96
C ASN A 18 2.01 -16.93 -1.40
N VAL A 19 1.33 -15.79 -1.32
CA VAL A 19 1.91 -14.49 -1.66
C VAL A 19 2.97 -14.09 -0.63
N VAL A 20 2.70 -14.30 0.67
CA VAL A 20 3.69 -14.07 1.74
C VAL A 20 4.91 -14.96 1.55
N LEU A 21 4.70 -16.24 1.22
CA LEU A 21 5.79 -17.18 0.98
C LEU A 21 6.63 -16.78 -0.24
N GLU A 22 5.98 -16.37 -1.34
CA GLU A 22 6.65 -15.87 -2.55
C GLU A 22 7.51 -14.65 -2.25
N TYR A 23 6.94 -13.62 -1.63
CA TYR A 23 7.66 -12.38 -1.33
C TYR A 23 8.78 -12.60 -0.32
N SER A 24 8.64 -13.54 0.63
CA SER A 24 9.72 -13.90 1.56
C SER A 24 10.93 -14.53 0.86
N LYS A 25 10.68 -15.29 -0.23
CA LYS A 25 11.73 -15.99 -1.00
C LYS A 25 12.29 -15.15 -2.13
N ASN A 26 11.51 -14.19 -2.64
CA ASN A 26 11.89 -13.35 -3.76
C ASN A 26 11.69 -11.85 -3.47
N PRO A 27 12.69 -11.20 -2.87
CA PRO A 27 12.64 -9.76 -2.59
C PRO A 27 12.51 -8.87 -3.82
N THR A 28 12.94 -9.35 -5.00
CA THR A 28 12.84 -8.58 -6.25
C THR A 28 11.39 -8.50 -6.72
N THR A 29 10.65 -9.62 -6.68
CA THR A 29 9.21 -9.63 -6.97
C THR A 29 8.47 -8.70 -6.02
N PHE A 30 8.71 -8.82 -4.71
CA PHE A 30 8.09 -7.94 -3.71
C PHE A 30 8.31 -6.45 -4.03
N LYS A 31 9.54 -6.04 -4.34
CA LYS A 31 9.84 -4.63 -4.65
C LYS A 31 9.11 -4.13 -5.89
N SER A 32 9.05 -4.94 -6.96
CA SER A 32 8.37 -4.59 -8.20
C SER A 32 6.86 -4.43 -7.99
N ASP A 33 6.26 -5.38 -7.27
CA ASP A 33 4.82 -5.38 -7.03
C ASP A 33 4.43 -4.30 -6.02
N PHE A 34 5.27 -4.04 -5.01
CA PHE A 34 5.10 -2.93 -4.09
C PHE A 34 5.10 -1.58 -4.81
N ALA A 35 6.04 -1.35 -5.75
CA ALA A 35 6.06 -0.12 -6.53
C ALA A 35 4.77 0.04 -7.36
N SER A 36 4.32 -1.03 -8.00
CA SER A 36 3.07 -1.04 -8.77
C SER A 36 1.84 -0.79 -7.88
N ALA A 37 1.81 -1.37 -6.67
CA ALA A 37 0.74 -1.18 -5.69
C ALA A 37 0.70 0.26 -5.16
N MET A 38 1.85 0.89 -4.92
CA MET A 38 1.92 2.28 -4.47
C MET A 38 1.39 3.27 -5.52
N ILE A 39 1.65 3.01 -6.81
CA ILE A 39 1.07 3.79 -7.90
C ILE A 39 -0.46 3.64 -7.89
N LYS A 40 -0.98 2.41 -7.80
CA LYS A 40 -2.43 2.20 -7.72
C LYS A 40 -3.07 2.85 -6.48
N MET A 41 -2.35 2.87 -5.36
CA MET A 41 -2.83 3.45 -4.10
C MET A 41 -2.99 4.98 -4.20
N VAL A 42 -2.12 5.67 -4.93
CA VAL A 42 -2.19 7.14 -5.06
C VAL A 42 -3.38 7.60 -5.92
N ASP A 43 -3.88 6.71 -6.77
CA ASP A 43 -5.03 6.95 -7.65
C ASP A 43 -6.38 6.68 -6.97
N ILE A 44 -6.40 6.35 -5.67
CA ILE A 44 -7.64 6.17 -4.91
C ILE A 44 -8.26 7.55 -4.65
N GLU A 45 -9.35 7.84 -5.37
CA GLU A 45 -10.21 9.02 -5.20
C GLU A 45 -9.46 10.37 -5.09
N PRO A 46 -8.49 10.67 -5.98
CA PRO A 46 -7.76 11.93 -5.91
C PRO A 46 -8.65 13.11 -6.29
N LEU A 47 -8.46 14.24 -5.62
CA LEU A 47 -9.00 15.52 -6.08
C LEU A 47 -8.13 16.04 -7.23
N VAL A 48 -8.72 16.13 -8.42
CA VAL A 48 -8.03 16.56 -9.65
C VAL A 48 -8.68 17.80 -10.26
N GLY A 49 -7.91 18.53 -11.08
CA GLY A 49 -8.39 19.74 -11.75
C GLY A 49 -8.82 20.82 -10.76
N SER A 50 -9.97 21.44 -11.02
CA SER A 50 -10.53 22.51 -10.19
C SER A 50 -11.29 22.02 -8.95
N ALA A 51 -11.34 20.71 -8.69
CA ALA A 51 -12.01 20.15 -7.51
C ALA A 51 -11.19 20.30 -6.22
N GLY A 52 -9.91 20.63 -6.31
CA GLY A 52 -8.98 20.78 -5.18
C GLY A 52 -8.53 22.22 -4.92
N ILE A 53 -7.71 22.39 -3.87
CA ILE A 53 -7.00 23.64 -3.56
C ILE A 53 -5.50 23.38 -3.40
N GLU A 54 -4.67 24.28 -3.91
CA GLU A 54 -3.25 24.30 -3.61
C GLU A 54 -3.02 25.01 -2.27
N ARG A 55 -2.79 24.23 -1.21
CA ARG A 55 -2.59 24.78 0.14
C ARG A 55 -1.20 25.37 0.31
N LYS A 56 -1.12 26.61 0.81
CA LYS A 56 0.18 27.23 1.19
C LYS A 56 0.73 26.65 2.50
N ILE A 57 -0.16 26.21 3.38
CA ILE A 57 0.15 25.56 4.65
C ILE A 57 -0.71 24.30 4.75
N CYS A 58 -0.12 23.10 4.77
CA CYS A 58 -0.86 21.84 4.69
C CYS A 58 -1.88 21.63 5.82
N SER A 59 -1.64 22.23 6.99
CA SER A 59 -2.50 22.16 8.17
C SER A 59 -3.64 23.18 8.19
N ALA A 60 -3.73 24.09 7.21
CA ALA A 60 -4.76 25.11 7.14
C ALA A 60 -5.49 25.08 5.78
N ILE A 61 -6.78 25.42 5.79
CA ILE A 61 -7.51 25.75 4.57
C ILE A 61 -7.18 27.21 4.23
N ASN A 62 -6.94 27.48 2.94
CA ASN A 62 -6.67 28.83 2.45
C ASN A 62 -7.87 29.77 2.69
#